data_AF-A0A7S9WDS7-F1
#
_entry.id   AF-A0A7S9WDS7-F1
#
_cell.length_a   1.000
_cell.length_b   1.000
_cell.length_c   1.000
_cell.angle_alpha   90.00
_cell.angle_beta   90.00
_cell.angle_gamma   90.00
#
_symmetry.space_group_name_H-M   'P 1'
#
loop_
_entity.id
_entity.type
_entity.pdbx_description
1 polymer ?
#
loop_
_entity_poly.entity_id
_entity_poly.type
_entity_poly.pdbx_seq_one_letter_code
_entity_poly.pdbx_strand_id
1 'polypeptide(L)'
;MIPAALPHPRLTLAHRFTRDKQIWVGRAVGFLQCADGAMSFGLREGIALALALLWIGALSLTALGFGGDTPNMAEMLSGLMVAVGAILPLVLLWIVLSLLRITQSLRLQAQDLRLRLNNIEDALHGGAVPADLRETQNRIEALAEAQLATDTKLASFTSLRLQDPDLRAAVPLSPPPAPDRPQSDLSLIAAEPALNHPVTPADFIRALHFPNNDQDKEGFRALRAALEDPATRPLIRAAQDVLTLLSQDGIFMDDLNPDRARPEIWRKFAKGERGRAIASLGGIRDRSSIALSTGRMRQDTAFREAVHQYLREFDRVFCQFEQAATDEDIVKLSATRSARAFMLLGRVTGIFD
;
A
#
# COMPACT_ATOMS: atom_id res chain seq x y z
N MET A 1 -24.61 73.70 20.65
CA MET A 1 -23.43 73.64 19.77
C MET A 1 -22.90 72.21 19.76
N ILE A 2 -22.69 71.69 18.55
CA ILE A 2 -22.24 70.36 18.08
C ILE A 2 -20.71 70.19 18.36
N PRO A 3 -20.05 69.00 18.40
CA PRO A 3 -20.35 67.68 19.00
C PRO A 3 -19.09 66.90 19.53
N ALA A 4 -19.30 65.64 19.93
CA ALA A 4 -18.45 64.43 19.75
C ALA A 4 -17.02 64.31 20.35
N ALA A 5 -16.85 63.33 21.25
CA ALA A 5 -15.73 62.37 21.18
C ALA A 5 -16.02 61.12 22.05
N LEU A 6 -15.96 59.95 21.42
CA LEU A 6 -16.00 58.60 21.99
C LEU A 6 -14.76 58.32 22.87
N PRO A 7 -14.85 57.52 23.94
CA PRO A 7 -13.70 56.82 24.48
C PRO A 7 -13.55 55.42 23.84
N HIS A 8 -12.50 55.26 23.04
CA HIS A 8 -12.00 53.98 22.56
C HIS A 8 -11.32 53.16 23.68
N PRO A 9 -11.44 51.81 23.69
CA PRO A 9 -10.59 50.96 24.51
C PRO A 9 -9.23 50.74 23.81
N ARG A 10 -8.15 51.21 24.44
CA ARG A 10 -6.78 50.93 24.02
C ARG A 10 -6.23 49.71 24.77
N LEU A 11 -5.89 48.70 23.97
CA LEU A 11 -4.63 47.95 24.01
C LEU A 11 -4.36 47.02 25.21
N THR A 12 -4.84 45.77 25.10
CA THR A 12 -4.21 44.58 25.68
C THR A 12 -3.45 43.82 24.59
N LEU A 13 -2.23 44.27 24.28
CA LEU A 13 -1.33 43.62 23.32
C LEU A 13 0.04 43.44 23.98
N ALA A 14 0.09 42.61 25.02
CA ALA A 14 1.33 42.30 25.75
C ALA A 14 1.55 40.80 26.02
N HIS A 15 0.77 39.90 25.40
CA HIS A 15 0.89 38.44 25.65
C HIS A 15 1.19 37.59 24.40
N ARG A 16 1.56 38.19 23.27
CA ARG A 16 1.78 37.46 22.01
C ARG A 16 3.19 37.58 21.44
N PHE A 17 4.21 37.74 22.28
CA PHE A 17 5.59 37.91 21.79
C PHE A 17 6.66 37.04 22.49
N THR A 18 6.27 36.10 23.36
CA THR A 18 7.24 35.26 24.09
C THR A 18 7.22 33.78 23.72
N ARG A 19 6.43 33.36 22.72
CA ARG A 19 6.35 31.94 22.29
C ARG A 19 7.20 31.57 21.07
N ASP A 20 7.88 32.54 20.44
CA ASP A 20 8.53 32.34 19.14
C ASP A 20 10.07 32.17 19.20
N LYS A 21 10.65 32.13 20.40
CA LYS A 21 12.11 31.95 20.60
C LYS A 21 12.55 30.55 21.03
N GLN A 22 11.62 29.62 21.28
CA GLN A 22 11.95 28.26 21.73
C GLN A 22 11.85 27.19 20.61
N ILE A 23 11.41 27.55 19.40
CA ILE A 23 11.28 26.60 18.27
C ILE A 23 12.57 26.53 17.42
N TRP A 24 13.54 27.42 17.65
CA TRP A 24 14.75 27.54 16.81
C TRP A 24 16.02 26.88 17.35
N VAL A 25 15.99 26.23 18.52
CA VAL A 25 17.19 25.56 19.09
C VAL A 25 17.23 24.05 18.80
N GLY A 26 16.11 23.41 18.45
CA GLY A 26 16.08 22.00 18.06
C GLY A 26 16.52 21.70 16.62
N ARG A 27 16.72 22.73 15.80
CA ARG A 27 16.99 22.60 14.35
C ARG A 27 18.46 22.78 13.96
N ALA A 28 19.34 22.96 14.96
CA ALA A 28 20.78 23.13 14.77
C ALA A 28 21.61 21.83 14.93
N VAL A 29 20.99 20.70 15.31
CA VAL A 29 21.68 19.40 15.42
C VAL A 29 21.58 18.56 14.14
N GLY A 30 20.63 18.86 13.24
CA GLY A 30 20.43 18.11 12.00
C GLY A 30 21.27 18.57 10.80
N PHE A 31 21.98 19.70 10.90
CA PHE A 31 22.66 20.32 9.75
C PHE A 31 24.15 19.93 9.63
N LEU A 32 24.71 19.21 10.61
CA LEU A 32 26.09 18.70 10.56
C LEU A 32 26.18 17.27 10.00
N GLN A 33 25.07 16.61 9.66
CA GLN A 33 25.09 15.25 9.10
C GLN A 33 25.21 15.21 7.56
N CYS A 34 25.17 16.36 6.88
CA CYS A 34 25.19 16.43 5.41
C CYS A 34 26.59 16.66 4.81
N ALA A 35 27.65 16.51 5.61
CA ALA A 35 29.04 16.70 5.20
C ALA A 35 29.91 15.43 5.33
N ASP A 36 29.33 14.24 5.55
CA ASP A 36 30.05 12.95 5.57
C ASP A 36 29.66 12.02 4.40
N GLY A 37 29.24 12.61 3.27
CA GLY A 37 28.91 11.88 2.04
C GLY A 37 30.09 11.63 1.10
N ALA A 38 31.31 12.02 1.48
CA ALA A 38 32.53 11.78 0.71
C ALA A 38 33.33 10.65 1.37
N MET A 39 33.19 9.45 0.81
CA MET A 39 33.92 8.21 1.16
C MET A 39 33.50 7.50 2.47
N SER A 40 32.27 7.01 2.55
CA SER A 40 32.06 5.72 3.21
C SER A 40 31.92 4.64 2.15
N PHE A 41 33.06 4.13 1.66
CA PHE A 41 33.12 2.72 1.27
C PHE A 41 32.68 1.98 2.53
N GLY A 42 31.45 1.48 2.53
CA GLY A 42 30.89 0.82 3.69
C GLY A 42 31.81 -0.33 4.06
N LEU A 43 31.93 -0.61 5.37
CA LEU A 43 32.60 -1.80 5.89
C LEU A 43 32.19 -3.07 5.10
N ARG A 44 30.96 -3.05 4.57
CA ARG A 44 30.34 -4.04 3.69
C ARG A 44 30.97 -4.15 2.29
N GLU A 45 31.17 -3.04 1.57
CA GLU A 45 31.89 -3.07 0.28
C GLU A 45 33.37 -3.45 0.48
N GLY A 46 33.98 -3.03 1.59
CA GLY A 46 35.37 -3.38 1.93
C GLY A 46 35.58 -4.88 2.15
N ILE A 47 34.69 -5.54 2.89
CA ILE A 47 34.75 -7.00 3.13
C ILE A 47 34.52 -7.76 1.82
N ALA A 48 33.59 -7.32 0.97
CA ALA A 48 33.33 -7.95 -0.31
C ALA A 48 34.53 -7.83 -1.28
N LEU A 49 35.16 -6.65 -1.34
CA LEU A 49 36.37 -6.44 -2.15
C LEU A 49 37.57 -7.23 -1.62
N ALA A 50 37.78 -7.27 -0.31
CA ALA A 50 38.87 -8.04 0.29
C ALA A 50 38.72 -9.55 -0.01
N LEU A 51 37.50 -10.07 0.08
CA LEU A 51 37.20 -11.47 -0.23
C LEU A 51 37.37 -11.77 -1.73
N ALA A 52 36.94 -10.86 -2.61
CA ALA A 52 37.14 -10.98 -4.05
C ALA A 52 38.63 -10.96 -4.44
N LEU A 53 39.42 -10.09 -3.83
CA LEU A 53 40.87 -10.02 -4.06
C LEU A 53 41.59 -11.28 -3.55
N LEU A 54 41.22 -11.77 -2.37
CA LEU A 54 41.75 -13.00 -1.81
C LEU A 54 41.42 -14.21 -2.71
N TRP A 55 40.22 -14.22 -3.29
CA TRP A 55 39.77 -15.26 -4.21
C TRP A 55 40.54 -15.24 -5.55
N ILE A 56 40.72 -14.06 -6.15
CA ILE A 56 41.54 -13.90 -7.36
C ILE A 56 42.99 -14.34 -7.08
N GLY A 57 43.52 -14.03 -5.89
CA GLY A 57 44.82 -14.51 -5.43
C GLY A 57 44.92 -16.04 -5.41
N ALA A 58 43.94 -16.71 -4.79
CA ALA A 58 43.89 -18.17 -4.76
C ALA A 58 43.81 -18.80 -6.16
N LEU A 59 42.98 -18.26 -7.06
CA LEU A 59 42.91 -18.69 -8.46
C LEU A 59 44.25 -18.51 -9.18
N SER A 60 44.89 -17.36 -9.01
CA SER A 60 46.19 -17.07 -9.62
C SER A 60 47.28 -18.03 -9.14
N LEU A 61 47.28 -18.38 -7.85
CA LEU A 61 48.24 -19.32 -7.26
C LEU A 61 48.04 -20.73 -7.80
N THR A 62 46.79 -21.16 -7.97
CA THR A 62 46.48 -22.46 -8.59
C THR A 62 46.86 -22.47 -10.08
N ALA A 63 46.62 -21.39 -10.82
CA ALA A 63 47.00 -21.30 -12.23
C ALA A 63 48.53 -21.34 -12.43
N LEU A 64 49.31 -20.77 -11.51
CA LEU A 64 50.77 -20.80 -11.53
C LEU A 64 51.35 -22.18 -11.15
N GLY A 65 50.65 -22.96 -10.33
CA GLY A 65 51.07 -24.32 -9.92
C GLY A 65 50.80 -25.42 -10.97
N PHE A 66 49.91 -25.17 -11.93
CA PHE A 66 49.48 -26.12 -12.97
C PHE A 66 49.98 -25.72 -14.39
N GLY A 67 51.06 -24.94 -14.49
CA GLY A 67 51.70 -24.59 -15.76
C GLY A 67 52.58 -25.72 -16.30
N GLY A 68 51.99 -26.84 -16.71
CA GLY A 68 52.67 -27.94 -17.41
C GLY A 68 52.07 -28.16 -18.80
N ASP A 69 52.92 -28.23 -19.82
CA ASP A 69 52.50 -28.42 -21.22
C ASP A 69 51.85 -29.80 -21.41
N THR A 70 50.61 -29.76 -21.92
CA THR A 70 49.66 -30.83 -22.27
C THR A 70 48.71 -31.32 -21.15
N PRO A 71 47.39 -31.01 -21.22
CA PRO A 71 46.44 -31.38 -20.18
C PRO A 71 46.14 -32.88 -20.24
N ASN A 72 46.65 -33.64 -19.27
CA ASN A 72 46.22 -35.02 -19.07
C ASN A 72 44.84 -35.07 -18.39
N MET A 73 44.04 -36.11 -18.65
CA MET A 73 42.72 -36.31 -18.02
C MET A 73 42.80 -36.26 -16.47
N ALA A 74 43.91 -36.72 -15.90
CA ALA A 74 44.19 -36.66 -14.47
C ALA A 74 44.38 -35.22 -13.95
N GLU A 75 44.95 -34.31 -14.75
CA GLU A 75 45.12 -32.90 -14.40
C GLU A 75 43.80 -32.13 -14.52
N MET A 76 42.95 -32.47 -15.50
CA MET A 76 41.58 -31.92 -15.57
C MET A 76 40.75 -32.33 -14.34
N LEU A 77 40.83 -33.58 -13.89
CA LEU A 77 40.15 -34.06 -12.68
C LEU A 77 40.73 -33.43 -11.40
N SER A 78 42.05 -33.26 -11.32
CA SER A 78 42.72 -32.56 -10.22
C SER A 78 42.30 -31.09 -10.16
N GLY A 79 42.28 -30.40 -11.30
CA GLY A 79 41.79 -29.03 -11.42
C GLY A 79 40.33 -28.89 -11.02
N LEU A 80 39.47 -29.87 -11.36
CA LEU A 80 38.08 -29.88 -10.93
C LEU A 80 37.95 -30.09 -9.42
N MET A 81 38.73 -30.98 -8.80
CA MET A 81 38.73 -31.15 -7.34
C MET A 81 39.22 -29.91 -6.60
N VAL A 82 40.24 -29.23 -7.11
CA VAL A 82 40.73 -27.96 -6.56
C VAL A 82 39.67 -26.87 -6.71
N ALA A 83 39.02 -26.76 -7.88
CA ALA A 83 37.95 -25.81 -8.12
C ALA A 83 36.74 -26.07 -7.20
N VAL A 84 36.32 -27.32 -7.04
CA VAL A 84 35.22 -27.69 -6.13
C VAL A 84 35.60 -27.42 -4.68
N GLY A 85 36.79 -27.82 -4.25
CA GLY A 85 37.30 -27.57 -2.89
C GLY A 85 37.41 -26.07 -2.57
N ALA A 86 37.66 -25.24 -3.57
CA ALA A 86 37.74 -23.80 -3.40
C ALA A 86 36.35 -23.13 -3.43
N ILE A 87 35.44 -23.54 -4.34
CA ILE A 87 34.13 -22.88 -4.53
C ILE A 87 33.18 -23.23 -3.38
N LEU A 88 33.25 -24.45 -2.85
CA LEU A 88 32.39 -24.93 -1.77
C LEU A 88 32.41 -24.02 -0.51
N PRO A 89 33.56 -23.64 0.07
CA PRO A 89 33.58 -22.76 1.24
C PRO A 89 33.05 -21.34 0.94
N LEU A 90 33.18 -20.85 -0.30
CA LEU A 90 32.68 -19.54 -0.70
C LEU A 90 31.14 -19.53 -0.76
N VAL A 91 30.55 -20.60 -1.30
CA VAL A 91 29.09 -20.80 -1.32
C VAL A 91 28.56 -20.96 0.11
N LEU A 92 29.26 -21.72 0.96
CA LEU A 92 28.89 -21.87 2.37
C LEU A 92 28.96 -20.54 3.13
N LEU A 93 30.01 -19.74 2.92
CA LEU A 93 30.17 -18.43 3.54
C LEU A 93 29.09 -17.44 3.05
N TRP A 94 28.75 -17.50 1.76
CA TRP A 94 27.63 -16.73 1.20
C TRP A 94 26.28 -17.12 1.83
N ILE A 95 26.02 -18.42 2.01
CA ILE A 95 24.79 -18.94 2.64
C ILE A 95 24.71 -18.48 4.10
N VAL A 96 25.78 -18.59 4.88
CA VAL A 96 25.83 -18.14 6.28
C VAL A 96 25.58 -16.64 6.40
N LEU A 97 26.21 -15.82 5.54
CA LEU A 97 25.98 -14.37 5.49
C LEU A 97 24.55 -14.01 5.09
N SER A 98 23.94 -14.77 4.15
CA SER A 98 22.55 -14.58 3.74
C SER A 98 21.58 -14.91 4.88
N LEU A 99 21.85 -15.98 5.63
CA LEU A 99 21.03 -16.41 6.77
C LEU A 99 21.03 -15.38 7.91
N LEU A 100 22.18 -14.74 8.17
CA LEU A 100 22.28 -13.68 9.17
C LEU A 100 21.42 -12.45 8.83
N ARG A 101 21.18 -12.16 7.54
CA ARG A 101 20.35 -11.02 7.09
C ARG A 101 18.86 -11.23 7.36
N ILE A 102 18.37 -12.47 7.27
CA ILE A 102 16.96 -12.81 7.52
C ILE A 102 16.60 -12.64 9.02
N THR A 103 17.57 -12.80 9.91
CA THR A 103 17.31 -12.69 11.36
C THR A 103 17.16 -11.25 11.86
N GLN A 104 17.63 -10.24 11.12
CA GLN A 104 17.52 -8.84 11.54
C GLN A 104 16.13 -8.26 11.26
N SER A 105 15.49 -8.64 10.15
CA SER A 105 14.11 -8.20 9.83
C SER A 105 13.07 -8.87 10.73
N LEU A 106 13.32 -10.10 11.21
CA LEU A 106 12.44 -10.79 12.16
C LEU A 106 12.58 -10.28 13.61
N ARG A 107 13.78 -9.83 14.01
CA ARG A 107 14.02 -9.29 15.37
C ARG A 107 13.32 -7.94 15.60
N LEU A 108 13.21 -7.12 14.55
CA LEU A 108 12.45 -5.86 14.61
C LEU A 108 10.95 -6.10 14.74
N GLN A 109 10.42 -7.19 14.15
CA GLN A 109 9.01 -7.56 14.27
C GLN A 109 8.68 -8.23 15.63
N ALA A 110 9.62 -8.99 16.20
CA ALA A 110 9.43 -9.64 17.50
C ALA A 110 9.46 -8.66 18.69
N GLN A 111 10.15 -7.53 18.59
CA GLN A 111 10.18 -6.52 19.66
C GLN A 111 8.86 -5.75 19.77
N ASP A 112 8.23 -5.41 18.64
CA ASP A 112 6.91 -4.75 18.64
C ASP A 112 5.83 -5.67 19.23
N LEU A 113 5.88 -6.97 18.90
CA LEU A 113 4.92 -7.93 19.44
C LEU A 113 5.08 -8.16 20.96
N ARG A 114 6.32 -8.18 21.46
CA ARG A 114 6.60 -8.30 22.91
C ARG A 114 6.15 -7.09 23.70
N LEU A 115 6.27 -5.89 23.14
CA LEU A 115 5.75 -4.66 23.78
C LEU A 115 4.22 -4.67 23.87
N ARG A 116 3.53 -5.20 22.84
CA ARG A 116 2.07 -5.35 22.86
C ARG A 116 1.59 -6.42 23.84
N LEU A 117 2.33 -7.51 24.00
CA LEU A 117 2.00 -8.57 24.96
C LEU A 117 2.18 -8.11 26.42
N ASN A 118 3.27 -7.40 26.73
CA ASN A 118 3.49 -6.86 28.08
C ASN A 118 2.36 -5.89 28.49
N ASN A 119 1.86 -5.08 27.55
CA ASN A 119 0.74 -4.17 27.83
C ASN A 119 -0.58 -4.91 28.13
N ILE A 120 -0.77 -6.13 27.62
CA ILE A 120 -1.95 -6.97 27.90
C ILE A 120 -1.77 -7.69 29.24
N GLU A 121 -0.57 -8.17 29.53
CA GLU A 121 -0.22 -8.85 30.78
C GLU A 121 -0.32 -7.89 31.98
N ASP A 122 0.13 -6.64 31.83
CA ASP A 122 -0.04 -5.59 32.85
C ASP A 122 -1.53 -5.21 33.04
N ALA A 123 -2.34 -5.25 31.98
CA ALA A 123 -3.79 -5.01 32.07
C ALA A 123 -4.55 -6.16 32.75
N LEU A 124 -4.02 -7.38 32.71
CA LEU A 124 -4.58 -8.57 33.36
C LEU A 124 -4.15 -8.71 34.82
N HIS A 125 -2.90 -8.35 35.15
CA HIS A 125 -2.36 -8.45 36.51
C HIS A 125 -2.53 -7.17 37.35
N GLY A 126 -2.64 -6.00 36.73
CA GLY A 126 -2.95 -4.73 37.39
C GLY A 126 -4.43 -4.57 37.68
N GLY A 127 -4.92 -5.22 38.74
CA GLY A 127 -6.31 -5.19 39.21
C GLY A 127 -6.80 -3.82 39.73
N ALA A 128 -6.77 -2.78 38.89
CA ALA A 128 -7.36 -1.47 39.15
C ALA A 128 -8.18 -1.04 37.92
N VAL A 129 -9.31 -1.72 37.70
CA VAL A 129 -10.25 -1.39 36.63
C VAL A 129 -11.00 -0.10 36.99
N PRO A 130 -10.88 0.99 36.19
CA PRO A 130 -11.68 2.20 36.38
C PRO A 130 -13.17 1.90 36.17
N ALA A 131 -14.04 2.55 36.94
CA ALA A 131 -15.48 2.27 37.01
C ALA A 131 -16.20 2.25 35.64
N ASP A 132 -15.67 2.97 34.66
CA ASP A 132 -16.17 3.06 33.29
C ASP A 132 -16.09 1.71 32.53
N LEU A 133 -15.02 0.93 32.74
CA LEU A 133 -14.89 -0.40 32.11
C LEU A 133 -15.86 -1.42 32.71
N ARG A 134 -16.26 -1.22 33.98
CA ARG A 134 -17.22 -2.08 34.69
C ARG A 134 -18.63 -1.93 34.10
N GLU A 135 -18.98 -0.72 33.67
CA GLU A 135 -20.22 -0.49 32.92
C GLU A 135 -20.17 -1.15 31.54
N THR A 136 -19.01 -1.12 30.86
CA THR A 136 -18.85 -1.82 29.58
C THR A 136 -18.89 -3.34 29.72
N GLN A 137 -18.36 -3.92 30.81
CA GLN A 137 -18.48 -5.34 31.10
C GLN A 137 -19.93 -5.75 31.38
N ASN A 138 -20.67 -4.97 32.17
CA ASN A 138 -22.09 -5.24 32.39
C ASN A 138 -22.90 -5.15 31.09
N ARG A 139 -22.54 -4.24 30.17
CA ARG A 139 -23.17 -4.16 28.84
C ARG A 139 -22.80 -5.34 27.94
N ILE A 140 -21.58 -5.87 28.04
CA ILE A 140 -21.16 -7.08 27.30
C ILE A 140 -21.89 -8.32 27.85
N GLU A 141 -22.04 -8.42 29.16
CA GLU A 141 -22.77 -9.52 29.81
C GLU A 141 -24.27 -9.47 29.48
N ALA A 142 -24.88 -8.27 29.48
CA ALA A 142 -26.25 -8.08 29.01
C ALA A 142 -26.44 -8.42 27.52
N LEU A 143 -25.41 -8.22 26.68
CA LEU A 143 -25.42 -8.63 25.27
C LEU A 143 -25.27 -10.14 25.10
N ALA A 144 -24.49 -10.80 25.95
CA ALA A 144 -24.36 -12.26 25.96
C ALA A 144 -25.68 -12.94 26.38
N GLU A 145 -26.37 -12.40 27.39
CA GLU A 145 -27.70 -12.88 27.80
C GLU A 145 -28.76 -12.65 26.71
N ALA A 146 -28.70 -11.50 26.01
CA ALA A 146 -29.57 -11.23 24.87
C ALA A 146 -29.32 -12.19 23.69
N GLN A 147 -28.08 -12.61 23.45
CA GLN A 147 -27.74 -13.61 22.43
C GLN A 147 -28.28 -15.00 22.80
N LEU A 148 -28.10 -15.44 24.05
CA LEU A 148 -28.69 -16.70 24.52
C LEU A 148 -30.23 -16.72 24.46
N ALA A 149 -30.87 -15.58 24.75
CA ALA A 149 -32.32 -15.42 24.60
C ALA A 149 -32.78 -15.41 23.13
N THR A 150 -31.91 -15.02 22.20
CA THR A 150 -32.20 -15.03 20.76
C THR A 150 -32.01 -16.44 20.18
N ASP A 151 -30.98 -17.15 20.62
CA ASP A 151 -30.71 -18.54 20.22
C ASP A 151 -31.81 -19.50 20.70
N THR A 152 -32.32 -19.33 21.93
CA THR A 152 -33.43 -20.14 22.45
C THR A 152 -34.74 -19.88 21.70
N LYS A 153 -34.98 -18.64 21.25
CA LYS A 153 -36.12 -18.32 20.37
C LYS A 153 -35.96 -18.94 18.99
N LEU A 154 -34.78 -18.84 18.36
CA LEU A 154 -34.51 -19.45 17.06
C LEU A 154 -34.59 -21.00 17.10
N ALA A 155 -34.15 -21.62 18.20
CA ALA A 155 -34.32 -23.05 18.42
C ALA A 155 -35.80 -23.46 18.52
N SER A 156 -36.64 -22.66 19.20
CA SER A 156 -38.08 -22.92 19.32
C SER A 156 -38.84 -22.77 17.98
N PHE A 157 -38.41 -21.84 17.11
CA PHE A 157 -38.97 -21.70 15.75
C PHE A 157 -38.55 -22.85 14.82
N THR A 158 -37.40 -23.48 15.08
CA THR A 158 -36.91 -24.62 14.30
C THR A 158 -37.61 -25.93 14.69
N SER A 159 -37.96 -26.11 15.98
CA SER A 159 -38.71 -27.28 16.43
C SER A 159 -40.16 -27.32 15.94
N LEU A 160 -40.79 -26.17 15.70
CA LEU A 160 -42.17 -26.09 15.18
C LEU A 160 -42.30 -26.44 13.69
N ARG A 161 -41.20 -26.47 12.92
CA ARG A 161 -41.19 -26.76 11.48
C ARG A 161 -40.99 -28.25 11.15
N LEU A 162 -40.66 -29.09 12.13
CA LEU A 162 -40.43 -30.53 11.93
C LEU A 162 -41.64 -31.40 12.27
N GLN A 163 -42.84 -30.82 12.40
CA GLN A 163 -44.01 -31.50 12.95
C GLN A 163 -45.26 -31.46 12.05
N ASP A 164 -45.06 -31.45 10.73
CA ASP A 164 -46.15 -31.67 9.77
C ASP A 164 -45.83 -32.90 8.89
N PRO A 165 -46.30 -34.10 9.28
CA PRO A 165 -46.15 -35.30 8.48
C PRO A 165 -47.50 -35.63 7.83
N ASP A 166 -47.82 -35.04 6.69
CA ASP A 166 -48.78 -35.64 5.77
C ASP A 166 -48.64 -35.10 4.34
N LEU A 167 -48.93 -35.98 3.38
CA LEU A 167 -48.83 -35.84 1.91
C LEU A 167 -47.53 -36.36 1.27
N ARG A 168 -47.31 -37.66 1.44
CA ARG A 168 -46.70 -38.51 0.40
C ARG A 168 -47.63 -38.59 -0.82
N ALA A 169 -47.08 -38.52 -2.04
CA ALA A 169 -47.12 -39.62 -3.04
C ALA A 169 -46.88 -39.13 -4.48
N ALA A 170 -45.93 -39.81 -5.15
CA ALA A 170 -46.01 -40.40 -6.49
C ALA A 170 -44.80 -40.07 -7.40
N VAL A 171 -43.92 -41.07 -7.56
CA VAL A 171 -42.90 -41.18 -8.60
C VAL A 171 -43.33 -42.31 -9.54
N PRO A 172 -43.14 -42.18 -10.87
CA PRO A 172 -42.91 -43.34 -11.72
C PRO A 172 -41.56 -43.27 -12.47
N LEU A 173 -41.17 -44.45 -12.98
CA LEU A 173 -39.84 -44.92 -13.37
C LEU A 173 -39.32 -44.43 -14.75
N SER A 174 -37.98 -44.44 -14.92
CA SER A 174 -37.16 -44.20 -16.14
C SER A 174 -37.36 -45.25 -17.27
N PRO A 175 -36.82 -45.09 -18.53
CA PRO A 175 -35.37 -45.33 -18.88
C PRO A 175 -34.84 -44.54 -20.15
N PRO A 176 -33.72 -44.88 -20.87
CA PRO A 176 -32.28 -44.55 -20.63
C PRO A 176 -31.56 -43.88 -21.89
N PRO A 177 -30.21 -43.95 -22.14
CA PRO A 177 -29.18 -42.92 -21.86
C PRO A 177 -28.29 -42.44 -23.07
N ALA A 178 -27.36 -41.47 -22.84
CA ALA A 178 -25.98 -41.27 -23.39
C ALA A 178 -25.60 -39.76 -23.61
N PRO A 179 -24.30 -39.37 -23.81
CA PRO A 179 -23.31 -39.11 -22.75
C PRO A 179 -22.52 -37.77 -22.87
N ASP A 180 -21.67 -37.51 -21.87
CA ASP A 180 -20.49 -36.62 -21.82
C ASP A 180 -20.63 -35.09 -21.92
N ARG A 181 -20.51 -34.41 -20.77
CA ARG A 181 -19.51 -33.34 -20.54
C ARG A 181 -19.36 -32.98 -19.04
N PRO A 182 -18.17 -32.56 -18.61
CA PRO A 182 -17.76 -32.56 -17.21
C PRO A 182 -18.37 -31.44 -16.38
N GLN A 183 -18.96 -31.85 -15.26
CA GLN A 183 -19.41 -31.05 -14.15
C GLN A 183 -18.20 -30.45 -13.40
N SER A 184 -18.03 -29.14 -13.51
CA SER A 184 -17.20 -28.36 -12.58
C SER A 184 -17.82 -26.98 -12.40
N ASP A 185 -18.98 -26.97 -11.75
CA ASP A 185 -19.54 -25.75 -11.19
C ASP A 185 -19.80 -26.01 -9.70
N LEU A 186 -18.72 -25.84 -8.92
CA LEU A 186 -18.79 -25.67 -7.47
C LEU A 186 -19.32 -24.26 -7.21
N SER A 187 -20.61 -24.09 -7.41
CA SER A 187 -21.36 -22.94 -6.93
C SER A 187 -21.46 -23.02 -5.41
N LEU A 188 -20.47 -22.44 -4.72
CA LEU A 188 -20.53 -22.16 -3.30
C LEU A 188 -21.70 -21.19 -3.06
N ILE A 189 -22.73 -21.73 -2.41
CA ILE A 189 -23.64 -21.04 -1.48
C ILE A 189 -23.99 -19.62 -1.93
N ALA A 190 -25.09 -19.50 -2.68
CA ALA A 190 -25.96 -18.34 -2.78
C ALA A 190 -25.31 -17.02 -2.30
N ALA A 191 -24.45 -16.43 -3.12
CA ALA A 191 -24.29 -14.99 -3.09
C ALA A 191 -25.67 -14.44 -3.45
N GLU A 192 -26.40 -13.92 -2.46
CA GLU A 192 -27.45 -12.96 -2.72
C GLU A 192 -26.94 -12.02 -3.80
N PRO A 193 -27.73 -11.70 -4.86
CA PRO A 193 -27.30 -10.70 -5.80
C PRO A 193 -27.13 -9.43 -4.99
N ALA A 194 -25.89 -9.11 -4.63
CA ALA A 194 -25.53 -7.81 -4.09
C ALA A 194 -26.17 -6.85 -5.06
N LEU A 195 -27.17 -6.12 -4.56
CA LEU A 195 -27.85 -5.10 -5.32
C LEU A 195 -26.71 -4.17 -5.74
N ASN A 196 -26.26 -4.33 -7.00
CA ASN A 196 -25.17 -3.58 -7.57
C ASN A 196 -25.67 -2.14 -7.64
N HIS A 197 -25.58 -1.42 -6.53
CA HIS A 197 -25.86 -0.01 -6.53
C HIS A 197 -24.64 0.62 -7.20
N PRO A 198 -24.79 1.14 -8.42
CA PRO A 198 -23.67 1.78 -9.09
C PRO A 198 -23.12 2.87 -8.16
N VAL A 199 -21.81 2.88 -7.97
CA VAL A 199 -21.14 3.81 -7.06
C VAL A 199 -21.49 5.22 -7.50
N THR A 200 -22.00 6.04 -6.58
CA THR A 200 -22.31 7.43 -6.91
C THR A 200 -21.03 8.17 -7.30
N PRO A 201 -21.07 9.14 -8.23
CA PRO A 201 -19.88 9.90 -8.62
C PRO A 201 -19.16 10.54 -7.43
N ALA A 202 -19.92 11.02 -6.43
CA ALA A 202 -19.40 11.59 -5.21
C ALA A 202 -18.69 10.56 -4.31
N ASP A 203 -19.26 9.37 -4.12
CA ASP A 203 -18.60 8.30 -3.36
C ASP A 203 -17.35 7.80 -4.11
N PHE A 204 -17.38 7.75 -5.45
CA PHE A 204 -16.21 7.39 -6.24
C PHE A 204 -15.05 8.39 -6.07
N ILE A 205 -15.32 9.69 -6.14
CA ILE A 205 -14.32 10.74 -5.90
C ILE A 205 -13.74 10.60 -4.48
N ARG A 206 -14.61 10.36 -3.49
CA ARG A 206 -14.18 10.18 -2.10
C ARG A 206 -13.32 8.92 -1.93
N ALA A 207 -13.67 7.82 -2.60
CA ALA A 207 -12.86 6.60 -2.62
C ALA A 207 -11.48 6.84 -3.23
N LEU A 208 -11.38 7.58 -4.34
CA LEU A 208 -10.10 7.96 -4.97
C LEU A 208 -9.25 8.91 -4.13
N HIS A 209 -9.85 9.68 -3.23
CA HIS A 209 -9.09 10.49 -2.29
C HIS A 209 -8.42 9.65 -1.21
N PHE A 210 -8.98 8.47 -0.89
CA PHE A 210 -8.68 7.64 0.28
C PHE A 210 -8.99 8.34 1.62
N PRO A 211 -9.38 7.61 2.66
CA PRO A 211 -9.70 8.19 3.96
C PRO A 211 -8.46 8.84 4.59
N ASN A 212 -8.65 10.01 5.22
CA ASN A 212 -7.56 10.81 5.80
C ASN A 212 -7.11 10.30 7.17
N ASN A 213 -8.04 9.72 7.94
CA ASN A 213 -7.81 9.23 9.29
C ASN A 213 -8.75 8.07 9.62
N ASP A 214 -8.51 7.43 10.76
CA ASP A 214 -9.32 6.34 11.33
C ASP A 214 -10.77 6.74 11.64
N GLN A 215 -11.03 8.04 11.83
CA GLN A 215 -12.36 8.58 12.13
C GLN A 215 -13.20 8.88 10.88
N ASP A 216 -12.65 8.76 9.67
CA ASP A 216 -13.33 9.07 8.41
C ASP A 216 -14.28 7.94 7.97
N LYS A 217 -15.39 7.78 8.70
CA LYS A 217 -16.41 6.76 8.44
C LYS A 217 -17.02 6.86 7.04
N GLU A 218 -17.19 8.08 6.53
CA GLU A 218 -17.72 8.30 5.17
C GLU A 218 -16.70 7.88 4.09
N GLY A 219 -15.42 8.19 4.30
CA GLY A 219 -14.32 7.74 3.45
C GLY A 219 -14.24 6.22 3.38
N PHE A 220 -14.29 5.53 4.52
CA PHE A 220 -14.30 4.06 4.55
C PHE A 220 -15.55 3.45 3.92
N ARG A 221 -16.74 4.06 4.09
CA ARG A 221 -17.97 3.61 3.43
C ARG A 221 -17.85 3.71 1.92
N ALA A 222 -17.41 4.86 1.42
CA ALA A 222 -17.22 5.11 -0.01
C ALA A 222 -16.16 4.18 -0.61
N LEU A 223 -15.04 3.98 0.10
CA LEU A 223 -13.98 3.06 -0.30
C LEU A 223 -14.48 1.61 -0.39
N ARG A 224 -15.28 1.16 0.59
CA ARG A 224 -15.86 -0.19 0.58
C ARG A 224 -16.80 -0.37 -0.61
N ALA A 225 -17.70 0.59 -0.85
CA ALA A 225 -18.60 0.56 -2.01
C ALA A 225 -17.83 0.50 -3.35
N ALA A 226 -16.75 1.28 -3.49
CA ALA A 226 -15.90 1.23 -4.68
C ALA A 226 -15.09 -0.07 -4.83
N LEU A 227 -14.80 -0.77 -3.72
CA LEU A 227 -14.17 -2.09 -3.76
C LEU A 227 -15.18 -3.22 -4.02
N GLU A 228 -16.45 -3.03 -3.71
CA GLU A 228 -17.54 -3.98 -4.02
C GLU A 228 -17.90 -3.96 -5.52
N ASP A 229 -17.77 -2.82 -6.18
CA ASP A 229 -17.99 -2.69 -7.62
C ASP A 229 -16.83 -3.30 -8.45
N PRO A 230 -17.08 -4.31 -9.31
CA PRO A 230 -16.07 -4.91 -10.17
C PRO A 230 -15.43 -3.95 -11.17
N ALA A 231 -16.12 -2.88 -11.57
CA ALA A 231 -15.62 -1.92 -12.56
C ALA A 231 -14.55 -0.99 -11.97
N THR A 232 -14.74 -0.52 -10.74
CA THR A 232 -13.85 0.45 -10.06
C THR A 232 -12.78 -0.20 -9.20
N ARG A 233 -13.02 -1.43 -8.68
CA ARG A 233 -12.06 -2.18 -7.85
C ARG A 233 -10.63 -2.25 -8.39
N PRO A 234 -10.37 -2.55 -9.69
CA PRO A 234 -8.99 -2.64 -10.19
C PRO A 234 -8.23 -1.32 -10.07
N LEU A 235 -8.89 -0.19 -10.34
CA LEU A 235 -8.31 1.14 -10.18
C LEU A 235 -7.98 1.43 -8.72
N ILE A 236 -8.92 1.17 -7.79
CA ILE A 236 -8.68 1.44 -6.37
C ILE A 236 -7.47 0.66 -5.85
N ARG A 237 -7.35 -0.63 -6.21
CA ARG A 237 -6.19 -1.45 -5.83
C ARG A 237 -4.89 -0.94 -6.44
N ALA A 238 -4.88 -0.69 -7.74
CA ALA A 238 -3.68 -0.19 -8.42
C ALA A 238 -3.26 1.20 -7.89
N ALA A 239 -4.22 2.06 -7.54
CA ALA A 239 -3.96 3.36 -6.91
C ALA A 239 -3.35 3.18 -5.52
N GLN A 240 -3.90 2.27 -4.69
CA GLN A 240 -3.36 1.96 -3.37
C GLN A 240 -1.91 1.46 -3.46
N ASP A 241 -1.64 0.53 -4.37
CA ASP A 241 -0.31 -0.06 -4.54
C ASP A 241 0.72 1.01 -4.92
N VAL A 242 0.39 1.84 -5.93
CA VAL A 242 1.28 2.90 -6.39
C VAL A 242 1.48 3.99 -5.34
N LEU A 243 0.42 4.42 -4.65
CA LEU A 243 0.55 5.39 -3.56
C LEU A 243 1.41 4.86 -2.42
N THR A 244 1.30 3.56 -2.12
CA THR A 244 2.14 2.89 -1.12
C THR A 244 3.61 2.90 -1.56
N LEU A 245 3.91 2.55 -2.80
CA LEU A 245 5.28 2.58 -3.33
C LEU A 245 5.86 4.00 -3.35
N LEU A 246 5.08 5.00 -3.75
CA LEU A 246 5.51 6.41 -3.71
C LEU A 246 5.79 6.88 -2.28
N SER A 247 5.00 6.45 -1.30
CA SER A 247 5.25 6.78 0.12
C SER A 247 6.53 6.16 0.67
N GLN A 248 6.94 4.99 0.17
CA GLN A 248 8.21 4.35 0.56
C GLN A 248 9.42 5.16 0.08
N ASP A 249 9.31 5.82 -1.07
CA ASP A 249 10.32 6.74 -1.58
C ASP A 249 10.20 8.16 -0.97
N GLY A 250 9.29 8.36 -0.01
CA GLY A 250 9.07 9.64 0.69
C GLY A 250 8.25 10.66 -0.10
N ILE A 251 7.53 10.23 -1.14
CA ILE A 251 6.71 11.10 -1.99
C ILE A 251 5.25 11.01 -1.52
N PHE A 252 4.78 12.05 -0.81
CA PHE A 252 3.40 12.15 -0.35
C PHE A 252 2.59 13.07 -1.26
N MET A 253 1.44 12.59 -1.75
CA MET A 253 0.59 13.36 -2.69
C MET A 253 0.01 14.63 -2.07
N ASP A 254 -0.15 14.67 -0.74
CA ASP A 254 -0.70 15.81 -0.02
C ASP A 254 0.28 16.99 0.02
N ASP A 255 1.58 16.73 -0.06
CA ASP A 255 2.65 17.75 -0.09
C ASP A 255 2.80 18.40 -1.47
N LEU A 256 2.28 17.74 -2.51
CA LEU A 256 2.35 18.24 -3.88
C LEU A 256 1.24 19.26 -4.14
N ASN A 257 1.60 20.42 -4.69
CA ASN A 257 0.64 21.45 -5.08
C ASN A 257 0.50 21.49 -6.62
N PRO A 258 -0.44 20.72 -7.21
CA PRO A 258 -0.62 20.68 -8.65
C PRO A 258 -1.21 21.99 -9.18
N ASP A 259 -0.77 22.41 -10.36
CA ASP A 259 -1.43 23.44 -11.16
C ASP A 259 -2.80 22.91 -11.63
N ARG A 260 -3.88 23.63 -11.33
CA ARG A 260 -5.24 23.15 -11.59
C ARG A 260 -5.55 23.22 -13.08
N ALA A 261 -5.60 22.06 -13.73
CA ALA A 261 -6.07 21.97 -15.11
C ALA A 261 -7.57 22.31 -15.20
N ARG A 262 -7.96 22.99 -16.28
CA ARG A 262 -9.37 23.24 -16.59
C ARG A 262 -10.10 21.91 -16.83
N PRO A 263 -11.38 21.78 -16.44
CA PRO A 263 -12.17 20.57 -16.68
C PRO A 263 -12.22 20.17 -18.16
N GLU A 264 -12.20 21.14 -19.06
CA GLU A 264 -12.15 20.92 -20.52
C GLU A 264 -10.94 20.06 -20.95
N ILE A 265 -9.78 20.23 -20.32
CA ILE A 265 -8.56 19.45 -20.63
C ILE A 265 -8.72 18.00 -20.18
N TRP A 266 -9.35 17.78 -19.03
CA TRP A 266 -9.69 16.45 -18.55
C TRP A 266 -10.68 15.74 -19.48
N ARG A 267 -11.70 16.45 -19.99
CA ARG A 267 -12.62 15.89 -20.99
C ARG A 267 -11.92 15.56 -22.31
N LYS A 268 -10.97 16.38 -22.76
CA LYS A 268 -10.13 16.08 -23.94
C LYS A 268 -9.29 14.83 -23.75
N PHE A 269 -8.72 14.66 -22.56
CA PHE A 269 -8.01 13.44 -22.20
C PHE A 269 -8.92 12.20 -22.28
N ALA A 270 -10.16 12.27 -21.76
CA ALA A 270 -11.13 11.18 -21.87
C ALA A 270 -11.53 10.85 -23.33
N LYS A 271 -11.51 11.85 -24.22
CA LYS A 271 -11.74 11.67 -25.66
C LYS A 271 -10.54 11.07 -26.40
N GLY A 272 -9.42 10.83 -25.71
CA GLY A 272 -8.21 10.26 -26.28
C GLY A 272 -7.28 11.28 -26.93
N GLU A 273 -7.46 12.59 -26.72
CA GLU A 273 -6.46 13.58 -27.15
C GLU A 273 -5.15 13.38 -26.35
N ARG A 274 -3.99 13.40 -27.02
CA ARG A 274 -2.67 13.17 -26.42
C ARG A 274 -1.65 14.24 -26.81
N GLY A 275 -0.51 14.26 -26.11
CA GLY A 275 0.61 15.19 -26.35
C GLY A 275 0.32 16.62 -25.89
N ARG A 276 0.82 17.61 -26.64
CA ARG A 276 0.80 19.03 -26.26
C ARG A 276 -0.59 19.60 -25.93
N ALA A 277 -1.66 19.04 -26.49
CA ALA A 277 -3.03 19.46 -26.20
C ALA A 277 -3.47 19.19 -24.75
N ILE A 278 -2.88 18.15 -24.12
CA ILE A 278 -3.15 17.75 -22.73
C ILE A 278 -1.95 18.00 -21.81
N ALA A 279 -0.89 18.68 -22.27
CA ALA A 279 0.33 18.92 -21.48
C ALA A 279 0.06 19.66 -20.15
N SER A 280 -0.98 20.49 -20.11
CA SER A 280 -1.44 21.19 -18.91
C SER A 280 -2.08 20.29 -17.86
N LEU A 281 -2.39 19.02 -18.19
CA LEU A 281 -2.94 18.04 -17.24
C LEU A 281 -1.89 17.59 -16.23
N GLY A 282 -0.62 17.50 -16.63
CA GLY A 282 0.52 17.19 -15.75
C GLY A 282 0.92 18.36 -14.85
N GLY A 283 0.00 18.84 -14.00
CA GLY A 283 0.16 20.05 -13.19
C GLY A 283 1.25 19.99 -12.11
N ILE A 284 1.82 18.81 -11.85
CA ILE A 284 2.88 18.63 -10.84
C ILE A 284 4.24 18.97 -11.44
N ARG A 285 4.90 19.98 -10.85
CA ARG A 285 6.20 20.52 -11.30
C ARG A 285 7.34 20.28 -10.30
N ASP A 286 7.10 19.51 -9.24
CA ASP A 286 8.14 19.27 -8.23
C ASP A 286 9.29 18.43 -8.80
N ARG A 287 10.49 19.03 -8.85
CA ARG A 287 11.67 18.42 -9.49
C ARG A 287 12.18 17.21 -8.71
N SER A 288 12.12 17.24 -7.38
CA SER A 288 12.54 16.13 -6.53
C SER A 288 11.69 14.90 -6.76
N SER A 289 10.36 15.05 -6.68
CA SER A 289 9.43 13.94 -6.86
C SER A 289 9.54 13.33 -8.25
N ILE A 290 9.64 14.16 -9.30
CA ILE A 290 9.83 13.67 -10.68
C ILE A 290 11.15 12.89 -10.79
N ALA A 291 12.25 13.43 -10.27
CA ALA A 291 13.56 12.78 -10.37
C ALA A 291 13.60 11.43 -9.62
N LEU A 292 13.04 11.38 -8.41
CA LEU A 292 12.94 10.15 -7.61
C LEU A 292 12.09 9.10 -8.32
N SER A 293 10.89 9.45 -8.79
CA SER A 293 10.03 8.53 -9.53
C SER A 293 10.64 8.07 -10.85
N THR A 294 11.32 8.94 -11.61
CA THR A 294 12.04 8.55 -12.83
C THR A 294 13.20 7.60 -12.53
N GLY A 295 13.96 7.86 -11.46
CA GLY A 295 15.02 6.97 -10.99
C GLY A 295 14.48 5.59 -10.63
N ARG A 296 13.40 5.56 -9.84
CA ARG A 296 12.73 4.33 -9.41
C ARG A 296 12.19 3.52 -10.58
N MET A 297 11.53 4.16 -11.55
CA MET A 297 11.06 3.52 -12.79
C MET A 297 12.16 2.73 -13.51
N ARG A 298 13.41 3.23 -13.49
CA ARG A 298 14.55 2.56 -14.15
C ARG A 298 15.11 1.41 -13.32
N GLN A 299 15.14 1.56 -12.00
CA GLN A 299 15.78 0.62 -11.07
C GLN A 299 14.88 -0.56 -10.68
N ASP A 300 13.57 -0.32 -10.57
CA ASP A 300 12.60 -1.26 -10.00
C ASP A 300 11.54 -1.65 -11.03
N THR A 301 11.61 -2.90 -11.50
CA THR A 301 10.66 -3.47 -12.46
C THR A 301 9.25 -3.61 -11.85
N ALA A 302 9.14 -3.90 -10.55
CA ALA A 302 7.84 -4.05 -9.90
C ALA A 302 7.13 -2.70 -9.79
N PHE A 303 7.87 -1.63 -9.45
CA PHE A 303 7.34 -0.27 -9.47
C PHE A 303 6.88 0.12 -10.88
N ARG A 304 7.69 -0.16 -11.90
CA ARG A 304 7.34 0.12 -13.30
C ARG A 304 6.04 -0.56 -13.72
N GLU A 305 5.87 -1.83 -13.39
CA GLU A 305 4.65 -2.58 -13.70
C GLU A 305 3.44 -2.01 -12.95
N ALA A 306 3.58 -1.72 -11.65
CA ALA A 306 2.52 -1.12 -10.86
C ALA A 306 2.06 0.24 -11.43
N VAL A 307 3.01 1.09 -11.85
CA VAL A 307 2.72 2.37 -12.49
C VAL A 307 1.96 2.17 -13.81
N HIS A 308 2.40 1.26 -14.68
CA HIS A 308 1.72 1.02 -15.95
C HIS A 308 0.31 0.44 -15.75
N GLN A 309 0.15 -0.49 -14.82
CA GLN A 309 -1.15 -1.04 -14.47
C GLN A 309 -2.09 0.05 -13.93
N TYR A 310 -1.59 0.89 -13.02
CA TYR A 310 -2.35 2.02 -12.49
C TYR A 310 -2.78 3.02 -13.58
N LEU A 311 -1.87 3.45 -14.44
CA LEU A 311 -2.17 4.42 -15.51
C LEU A 311 -3.23 3.86 -16.48
N ARG A 312 -3.17 2.56 -16.78
CA ARG A 312 -4.14 1.87 -17.65
C ARG A 312 -5.52 1.80 -17.01
N GLU A 313 -5.62 1.39 -15.75
CA GLU A 313 -6.92 1.32 -15.07
C GLU A 313 -7.51 2.71 -14.80
N PHE A 314 -6.67 3.71 -14.55
CA PHE A 314 -7.11 5.09 -14.38
C PHE A 314 -7.77 5.61 -15.66
N ASP A 315 -7.11 5.46 -16.81
CA ASP A 315 -7.64 5.87 -18.12
C ASP A 315 -8.98 5.16 -18.43
N ARG A 316 -9.04 3.84 -18.21
CA ARG A 316 -10.23 3.02 -18.43
C ARG A 316 -11.43 3.50 -17.61
N VAL A 317 -11.27 3.67 -16.31
CA VAL A 317 -12.37 4.05 -15.41
C VAL A 317 -12.71 5.53 -15.59
N PHE A 318 -11.73 6.39 -15.85
CA PHE A 318 -11.96 7.81 -16.07
C PHE A 318 -12.81 8.07 -17.32
N CYS A 319 -12.60 7.31 -18.41
CA CYS A 319 -13.44 7.39 -19.63
C CYS A 319 -14.91 7.03 -19.36
N GLN A 320 -15.19 6.15 -18.40
CA GLN A 320 -16.56 5.81 -18.00
C GLN A 320 -17.15 6.89 -17.07
N PHE A 321 -16.33 7.40 -16.15
CA PHE A 321 -16.71 8.44 -15.20
C PHE A 321 -17.06 9.77 -15.90
N GLU A 322 -16.30 10.18 -16.91
CA GLU A 322 -16.50 11.46 -17.62
C GLU A 322 -17.89 11.61 -18.26
N GLN A 323 -18.49 10.50 -18.69
CA GLN A 323 -19.82 10.45 -19.31
C GLN A 323 -20.94 10.79 -18.31
N ALA A 324 -20.75 10.46 -17.03
CA ALA A 324 -21.71 10.71 -15.96
C ALA A 324 -21.35 11.92 -15.09
N ALA A 325 -20.13 12.45 -15.22
CA ALA A 325 -19.59 13.48 -14.34
C ALA A 325 -19.90 14.90 -14.83
N THR A 326 -20.23 15.77 -13.88
CA THR A 326 -20.30 17.21 -14.10
C THR A 326 -18.92 17.85 -14.07
N ASP A 327 -18.81 19.10 -14.52
CA ASP A 327 -17.54 19.83 -14.48
C ASP A 327 -17.04 20.04 -13.04
N GLU A 328 -17.95 20.17 -12.07
CA GLU A 328 -17.61 20.24 -10.64
C GLU A 328 -17.00 18.94 -10.13
N ASP A 329 -17.53 17.80 -10.57
CA ASP A 329 -17.03 16.47 -10.21
C ASP A 329 -15.61 16.24 -10.75
N ILE A 330 -15.33 16.70 -11.97
CA ILE A 330 -13.99 16.65 -12.57
C ILE A 330 -13.00 17.50 -11.74
N VAL A 331 -13.40 18.70 -11.31
CA VAL A 331 -12.55 19.53 -10.43
C VAL A 331 -12.28 18.81 -9.12
N LYS A 332 -13.29 18.24 -8.47
CA LYS A 332 -13.11 17.48 -7.22
C LYS A 332 -12.23 16.26 -7.41
N LEU A 333 -12.41 15.50 -8.49
CA LEU A 333 -11.58 14.35 -8.85
C LEU A 333 -10.12 14.77 -9.02
N SER A 334 -9.86 15.87 -9.73
CA SER A 334 -8.50 16.36 -9.99
C SER A 334 -7.71 16.71 -8.71
N ALA A 335 -8.41 16.99 -7.61
CA ALA A 335 -7.80 17.31 -6.33
C ALA A 335 -7.44 16.08 -5.49
N THR A 336 -7.92 14.88 -5.85
CA THR A 336 -7.71 13.63 -5.10
C THR A 336 -6.26 13.17 -5.11
N ARG A 337 -5.87 12.33 -4.12
CA ARG A 337 -4.52 11.75 -4.06
C ARG A 337 -4.22 10.90 -5.27
N SER A 338 -5.20 10.10 -5.72
CA SER A 338 -5.09 9.32 -6.94
C SER A 338 -4.86 10.21 -8.15
N ALA A 339 -5.67 11.25 -8.38
CA ALA A 339 -5.46 12.14 -9.53
C ALA A 339 -4.10 12.86 -9.49
N ARG A 340 -3.61 13.26 -8.31
CA ARG A 340 -2.26 13.81 -8.16
C ARG A 340 -1.19 12.78 -8.54
N ALA A 341 -1.31 11.54 -8.09
CA ALA A 341 -0.39 10.47 -8.49
C ALA A 341 -0.41 10.25 -10.02
N PHE A 342 -1.58 10.28 -10.64
CA PHE A 342 -1.73 10.22 -12.09
C PHE A 342 -0.99 11.37 -12.79
N MET A 343 -1.13 12.61 -12.32
CA MET A 343 -0.43 13.76 -12.90
C MET A 343 1.09 13.64 -12.80
N LEU A 344 1.61 13.15 -11.66
CA LEU A 344 3.04 12.95 -11.44
C LEU A 344 3.57 11.84 -12.36
N LEU A 345 2.94 10.68 -12.34
CA LEU A 345 3.39 9.50 -13.06
C LEU A 345 3.17 9.60 -14.57
N GLY A 346 2.08 10.24 -15.00
CA GLY A 346 1.85 10.56 -16.41
C GLY A 346 2.96 11.46 -16.97
N ARG A 347 3.49 12.38 -16.14
CA ARG A 347 4.64 13.20 -16.52
C ARG A 347 5.94 12.40 -16.56
N VAL A 348 6.18 11.53 -15.57
CA VAL A 348 7.37 10.66 -15.52
C VAL A 348 7.42 9.67 -16.69
N THR A 349 6.27 9.21 -17.16
CA THR A 349 6.13 8.27 -18.28
C THR A 349 6.04 8.95 -19.65
N GLY A 350 5.90 10.28 -19.71
CA GLY A 350 5.82 11.03 -20.96
C GLY A 350 4.46 10.98 -21.66
N ILE A 351 3.35 10.69 -20.95
CA ILE A 351 2.00 10.66 -21.53
C ILE A 351 1.55 12.05 -22.02
N PHE A 352 2.16 13.11 -21.50
CA PHE A 352 1.79 14.51 -21.71
C PHE A 352 2.73 15.27 -22.66
N ASP A 353 3.85 14.67 -23.06
CA ASP A 353 4.89 15.31 -23.87
C ASP A 353 4.66 15.17 -25.39
#